data_AF-A0A226EBC5-F1
#
_entry.id   AF-A0A226EBC5-F1
#
_cell.length_a   1.000
_cell.length_b   1.000
_cell.length_c   1.000
_cell.angle_alpha   90.00
_cell.angle_beta   90.00
_cell.angle_gamma   90.00
#
_symmetry.space_group_name_H-M   'P 1'
#
loop_
_entity.id
_entity.type
_entity.pdbx_description
1 polymer ?
#
loop_
_entity_poly.entity_id
_entity_poly.type
_entity_poly.pdbx_seq_one_letter_code
_entity_poly.pdbx_strand_id
1 'polypeptide(L)'
;MGFSPCCCSLQAGTKAIAIFELVIGVLLTILSLIVLIAGAGSLGGDDAEAGGAVIAIGIILLIVCILRIALAAVLWQAARDLNERKARTWLIITGILFAIHIISFIVVVAKSPGVGASSGISLVLTAYFIWVVIAFRNEIVDDPNSAPRYPPNQS
;
A
#
# COMPACT_ATOMS: atom_id res chain seq x y z
N MET A 1 16.04 -8.46 22.95
CA MET A 1 16.08 -7.37 23.96
C MET A 1 15.11 -6.30 23.50
N GLY A 2 13.93 -6.26 24.12
CA GLY A 2 12.83 -5.39 23.72
C GLY A 2 13.16 -3.95 24.10
N PHE A 3 13.48 -3.14 23.10
CA PHE A 3 13.19 -1.72 23.23
C PHE A 3 11.66 -1.61 23.29
N SER A 4 11.14 -1.06 24.39
CA SER A 4 9.77 -0.59 24.49
C SER A 4 9.74 0.92 24.27
N PRO A 5 9.78 1.44 23.03
CA PRO A 5 9.41 2.82 22.78
C PRO A 5 7.88 2.89 22.67
N CYS A 6 7.25 3.30 23.77
CA CYS A 6 5.92 3.90 23.90
C CYS A 6 4.70 2.97 23.71
N CYS A 7 4.08 2.58 24.84
CA CYS A 7 2.65 2.37 25.20
C CYS A 7 1.57 1.89 24.20
N CYS A 8 1.89 1.69 22.93
CA CYS A 8 0.99 1.26 21.88
C CYS A 8 1.45 -0.14 21.45
N SER A 9 0.55 -1.13 21.49
CA SER A 9 0.88 -2.44 20.94
C SER A 9 1.26 -2.29 19.46
N LEU A 10 2.20 -3.11 18.96
CA LEU A 10 2.56 -3.13 17.53
C LEU A 10 1.35 -3.39 16.63
N GLN A 11 0.33 -4.05 17.19
CA GLN A 11 -1.00 -4.20 16.59
C GLN A 11 -1.67 -2.84 16.30
N ALA A 12 -1.58 -1.87 17.24
CA ALA A 12 -2.10 -0.51 17.02
C ALA A 12 -1.32 0.22 15.91
N GLY A 13 0.01 0.06 15.87
CA GLY A 13 0.84 0.59 14.78
C GLY A 13 0.45 0.02 13.42
N THR A 14 0.26 -1.29 13.33
CA THR A 14 -0.16 -1.96 12.09
C THR A 14 -1.57 -1.54 11.65
N LYS A 15 -2.49 -1.37 12.59
CA LYS A 15 -3.84 -0.82 12.31
C LYS A 15 -3.77 0.63 11.81
N ALA A 16 -2.91 1.45 12.40
CA ALA A 16 -2.72 2.84 11.96
C ALA A 16 -2.16 2.90 10.53
N ILE A 17 -1.20 2.04 10.18
CA ILE A 17 -0.68 1.91 8.81
C ILE A 17 -1.81 1.50 7.85
N ALA A 18 -2.61 0.51 8.20
CA ALA A 18 -3.73 0.07 7.37
C ALA A 18 -4.76 1.20 7.13
N ILE A 19 -5.09 1.99 8.15
CA ILE A 19 -5.97 3.17 8.00
C ILE A 19 -5.31 4.21 7.08
N PHE A 20 -4.02 4.48 7.28
CA PHE A 20 -3.30 5.46 6.47
C PHE A 20 -3.25 5.06 4.99
N GLU A 21 -2.95 3.78 4.69
CA GLU A 21 -3.00 3.26 3.32
C GLU A 21 -4.42 3.31 2.73
N LEU A 22 -5.45 3.03 3.53
CA LEU A 22 -6.84 3.12 3.10
C LEU A 22 -7.23 4.57 2.75
N VAL A 23 -6.90 5.54 3.61
CA VAL A 23 -7.18 6.96 3.38
C VAL A 23 -6.48 7.46 2.12
N ILE A 24 -5.19 7.13 1.95
CA ILE A 24 -4.45 7.48 0.73
C ILE A 24 -5.07 6.81 -0.50
N GLY A 25 -5.43 5.53 -0.41
CA GLY A 25 -6.07 4.79 -1.49
C GLY A 25 -7.39 5.43 -1.93
N VAL A 26 -8.23 5.85 -0.98
CA VAL A 26 -9.49 6.55 -1.27
C VAL A 26 -9.25 7.90 -1.92
N LEU A 27 -8.32 8.71 -1.40
CA LEU A 27 -7.97 10.00 -1.99
C LEU A 27 -7.45 9.86 -3.43
N LEU A 28 -6.54 8.91 -3.66
CA LEU A 28 -6.03 8.61 -5.00
C LEU A 28 -7.12 8.09 -5.94
N THR A 29 -8.07 7.29 -5.42
CA THR A 29 -9.21 6.82 -6.23
C THR A 29 -10.04 8.01 -6.71
N ILE A 30 -10.37 8.95 -5.83
CA ILE A 30 -11.10 10.17 -6.19
C ILE A 30 -10.35 10.97 -7.26
N LEU A 31 -9.04 11.18 -7.06
CA LEU A 31 -8.21 11.88 -8.05
C LEU A 31 -8.18 11.14 -9.41
N SER A 32 -8.07 9.81 -9.40
CA SER A 32 -8.08 9.00 -10.62
C SER A 32 -9.41 9.12 -11.38
N LEU A 33 -10.53 9.19 -10.67
CA LEU A 33 -11.85 9.38 -11.27
C LEU A 33 -11.98 10.76 -11.92
N ILE A 34 -11.46 11.81 -11.27
CA ILE A 34 -11.45 13.16 -11.84
C ILE A 34 -10.64 13.19 -13.13
N VAL A 35 -9.44 12.58 -13.14
CA VAL A 35 -8.60 12.48 -14.35
C VAL A 35 -9.32 11.71 -15.45
N LEU A 36 -10.03 10.63 -15.12
CA LEU A 36 -10.76 9.82 -16.09
C LEU A 36 -11.93 10.58 -16.73
N ILE A 37 -12.68 11.35 -15.93
CA ILE A 37 -13.76 12.22 -16.42
C ILE A 37 -13.19 13.32 -17.33
N ALA A 38 -12.09 13.96 -16.91
CA ALA A 38 -11.43 14.98 -17.70
C ALA A 38 -10.93 14.43 -19.04
N GLY A 39 -10.27 13.26 -19.03
CA GLY A 39 -9.78 12.60 -20.24
C GLY A 39 -10.90 12.16 -21.19
N ALA A 40 -12.04 11.69 -20.65
CA ALA A 40 -13.21 11.34 -21.46
C ALA A 40 -13.79 12.55 -22.20
N GLY A 41 -13.76 13.74 -21.60
CA GLY A 41 -14.19 14.98 -22.24
C GLY A 41 -13.33 15.38 -23.45
N SER A 42 -12.06 14.96 -23.47
CA SER A 42 -11.11 15.28 -24.55
C SER A 42 -11.22 14.38 -25.78
N LEU A 43 -11.98 13.28 -25.72
CA LEU A 43 -12.12 12.33 -26.84
C LEU A 43 -12.83 12.90 -28.08
N GLY A 44 -13.57 13.99 -27.93
CA GLY A 44 -14.33 14.61 -29.03
C GLY A 44 -13.61 15.77 -29.74
N GLY A 45 -12.38 16.11 -29.34
CA GLY A 45 -11.62 17.23 -29.91
C GLY A 45 -10.42 16.80 -30.76
N ASP A 46 -9.69 17.79 -31.28
CA ASP A 46 -8.45 17.58 -32.08
C ASP A 46 -7.35 16.83 -31.29
N ASP A 47 -7.46 16.79 -29.95
CA ASP A 47 -6.53 16.13 -29.04
C ASP A 47 -6.95 14.68 -28.65
N ALA A 48 -7.73 14.00 -29.49
CA ALA A 48 -8.25 12.66 -29.20
C ALA A 48 -7.16 11.63 -28.85
N GLU A 49 -5.97 11.72 -29.47
CA GLU A 49 -4.82 10.84 -29.18
C GLU A 49 -4.31 11.04 -27.74
N ALA A 50 -4.16 12.29 -27.31
CA ALA A 50 -3.77 12.62 -25.94
C ALA A 50 -4.86 12.19 -24.94
N GLY A 51 -6.14 12.38 -25.28
CA GLY A 51 -7.27 11.91 -24.48
C GLY A 51 -7.24 10.40 -24.23
N GLY A 52 -6.95 9.61 -25.28
CA GLY A 52 -6.79 8.15 -25.17
C GLY A 52 -5.69 7.73 -24.20
N ALA A 53 -4.51 8.39 -24.27
CA ALA A 53 -3.40 8.12 -23.35
C ALA A 53 -3.76 8.45 -21.89
N VAL A 54 -4.44 9.59 -21.66
CA VAL A 54 -4.90 10.00 -20.32
C VAL A 54 -5.88 8.98 -19.74
N ILE A 55 -6.83 8.49 -20.54
CA ILE A 55 -7.79 7.46 -20.10
C ILE A 55 -7.07 6.16 -19.75
N ALA A 56 -6.13 5.71 -20.58
CA ALA A 56 -5.36 4.50 -20.31
C ALA A 56 -4.58 4.61 -18.99
N ILE A 57 -3.93 5.75 -18.75
CA ILE A 57 -3.24 6.04 -17.48
C ILE A 57 -4.23 6.05 -16.32
N GLY A 58 -5.39 6.68 -16.48
CA GLY A 58 -6.45 6.73 -15.46
C GLY A 58 -6.96 5.33 -15.05
N ILE A 59 -7.16 4.44 -16.02
CA ILE A 59 -7.58 3.04 -15.75
C ILE A 59 -6.50 2.29 -14.97
N ILE A 60 -5.22 2.42 -15.38
CA ILE A 60 -4.10 1.78 -14.68
C ILE A 60 -4.02 2.28 -13.22
N LEU A 61 -4.15 3.60 -13.02
CA LEU A 61 -4.16 4.19 -11.69
C LEU A 61 -5.32 3.68 -10.84
N LEU A 62 -6.51 3.52 -11.42
CA LEU A 62 -7.68 2.99 -10.73
C LEU A 62 -7.45 1.55 -10.23
N ILE A 63 -6.87 0.68 -11.08
CA ILE A 63 -6.52 -0.69 -10.72
C ILE A 63 -5.53 -0.71 -9.55
N VAL A 64 -4.48 0.13 -9.61
CA VAL A 64 -3.49 0.25 -8.54
C VAL A 64 -4.14 0.73 -7.23
N CYS A 65 -5.10 1.66 -7.29
CA CYS A 65 -5.83 2.13 -6.12
C CYS A 65 -6.68 1.02 -5.48
N ILE A 66 -7.39 0.24 -6.29
CA ILE A 66 -8.18 -0.90 -5.80
C ILE A 66 -7.27 -1.93 -5.11
N LEU A 67 -6.12 -2.25 -5.71
CA LEU A 67 -5.13 -3.14 -5.11
C LEU A 67 -4.62 -2.62 -3.77
N ARG A 68 -4.35 -1.32 -3.66
CA ARG A 68 -3.94 -0.69 -2.39
C ARG A 68 -5.02 -0.78 -1.32
N ILE A 69 -6.27 -0.51 -1.66
CA ILE A 69 -7.39 -0.64 -0.71
C ILE A 69 -7.55 -2.09 -0.26
N ALA A 70 -7.42 -3.05 -1.18
CA ALA A 70 -7.46 -4.47 -0.84
C ALA A 70 -6.32 -4.87 0.10
N LEU A 71 -5.09 -4.39 -0.14
CA LEU A 71 -3.95 -4.62 0.74
C LEU A 71 -4.16 -4.01 2.12
N ALA A 72 -4.66 -2.77 2.20
CA ALA A 72 -5.00 -2.14 3.46
C ALA A 72 -6.03 -2.97 4.26
N ALA A 73 -7.05 -3.51 3.59
CA ALA A 73 -8.03 -4.39 4.20
C ALA A 73 -7.42 -5.72 4.69
N VAL A 74 -6.52 -6.33 3.91
CA VAL A 74 -5.79 -7.55 4.31
C VAL A 74 -4.92 -7.27 5.53
N LEU A 75 -4.22 -6.13 5.57
CA LEU A 75 -3.37 -5.74 6.70
C LEU A 75 -4.21 -5.47 7.96
N TRP A 76 -5.35 -4.79 7.80
CA TRP A 76 -6.30 -4.56 8.89
C TRP A 76 -6.81 -5.87 9.48
N GLN A 77 -7.19 -6.82 8.62
CA GLN A 77 -7.61 -8.16 9.07
C GLN A 77 -6.46 -8.93 9.72
N ALA A 78 -5.24 -8.85 9.18
CA ALA A 78 -4.06 -9.46 9.79
C ALA A 78 -3.82 -8.92 11.21
N ALA A 79 -3.93 -7.60 11.39
CA ALA A 79 -3.79 -6.95 12.68
C ALA A 79 -4.95 -7.27 13.63
N ARG A 80 -6.18 -7.43 13.14
CA ARG A 80 -7.34 -7.79 13.96
C ARG A 80 -7.30 -9.24 14.43
N ASP A 81 -7.01 -10.16 13.51
CA ASP A 81 -7.08 -11.61 13.74
C ASP A 81 -5.76 -12.19 14.25
N LEU A 82 -4.70 -11.38 14.38
CA LEU A 82 -3.31 -11.82 14.64
C LEU A 82 -2.87 -12.94 13.68
N ASN A 83 -3.27 -12.82 12.40
CA ASN A 83 -3.10 -13.87 11.42
C ASN A 83 -1.80 -13.69 10.63
N GLU A 84 -0.80 -14.52 10.95
CA GLU A 84 0.53 -14.49 10.31
C GLU A 84 0.46 -14.65 8.79
N ARG A 85 -0.43 -15.52 8.28
CA ARG A 85 -0.53 -15.78 6.84
C ARG A 85 -0.96 -14.53 6.09
N LYS A 86 -1.95 -13.79 6.60
CA LYS A 86 -2.41 -12.54 6.00
C LYS A 86 -1.32 -11.46 6.05
N ALA A 87 -0.61 -11.33 7.18
CA ALA A 87 0.51 -10.40 7.31
C ALA A 87 1.65 -10.74 6.32
N ARG A 88 1.97 -12.02 6.16
CA ARG A 88 2.97 -12.50 5.19
C ARG A 88 2.55 -12.23 3.74
N THR A 89 1.31 -12.51 3.39
CA THR A 89 0.77 -12.21 2.05
C THR A 89 0.88 -10.72 1.74
N TRP A 90 0.50 -9.85 2.70
CA TRP A 90 0.66 -8.41 2.54
C TRP A 90 2.14 -8.02 2.33
N LEU A 91 3.06 -8.54 3.15
CA LEU A 91 4.49 -8.25 3.03
C LEU A 91 5.07 -8.65 1.67
N ILE A 92 4.69 -9.82 1.13
CA ILE A 92 5.16 -10.28 -0.18
C ILE A 92 4.69 -9.33 -1.28
N ILE A 93 3.39 -9.01 -1.29
CA ILE A 93 2.81 -8.16 -2.33
C ILE A 93 3.39 -6.73 -2.23
N THR A 94 3.40 -6.14 -1.05
CA THR A 94 3.96 -4.80 -0.82
C THR A 94 5.45 -4.75 -1.12
N GLY A 95 6.20 -5.81 -0.82
CA GLY A 95 7.62 -5.92 -1.17
C GLY A 95 7.87 -5.89 -2.68
N ILE A 96 7.06 -6.61 -3.47
CA ILE A 96 7.14 -6.57 -4.94
C ILE A 96 6.82 -5.17 -5.46
N LEU A 97 5.73 -4.55 -4.97
CA LEU A 97 5.35 -3.19 -5.37
C LEU A 97 6.43 -2.17 -5.00
N PHE A 98 7.05 -2.33 -3.84
CA PHE A 98 8.15 -1.47 -3.38
C PHE A 98 9.37 -1.58 -4.31
N ALA A 99 9.75 -2.78 -4.74
CA ALA A 99 10.84 -2.97 -5.70
C ALA A 99 10.55 -2.29 -7.05
N ILE A 100 9.33 -2.43 -7.57
CA ILE A 100 8.89 -1.74 -8.80
C ILE A 100 8.97 -0.22 -8.62
N HIS A 101 8.58 0.28 -7.44
CA HIS A 101 8.61 1.70 -7.11
C HIS A 101 10.05 2.24 -7.05
N ILE A 102 11.01 1.47 -6.52
CA ILE A 102 12.44 1.84 -6.54
C ILE A 102 12.94 1.98 -7.98
N ILE A 103 12.66 0.99 -8.86
CA ILE A 103 13.10 1.04 -10.26
C ILE A 103 12.53 2.28 -10.96
N SER A 104 11.23 2.52 -10.76
CA SER A 104 10.53 3.68 -11.32
C SER A 104 11.14 4.99 -10.83
N PHE A 105 11.46 5.07 -9.54
CA PHE A 105 12.13 6.23 -8.93
C PHE A 105 13.51 6.49 -9.54
N ILE A 106 14.34 5.46 -9.71
CA ILE A 106 15.67 5.59 -10.33
C ILE A 106 15.54 6.15 -11.75
N VAL A 107 14.59 5.63 -12.55
CA VAL A 107 14.35 6.12 -13.92
C VAL A 107 13.92 7.58 -13.94
N VAL A 108 13.02 7.98 -13.02
CA VAL A 108 12.56 9.37 -12.92
C VAL A 108 13.71 10.30 -12.52
N VAL A 109 14.47 9.95 -11.48
CA VAL A 109 15.62 10.75 -11.03
C VAL A 109 16.68 10.88 -12.13
N ALA A 110 16.92 9.80 -12.89
CA ALA A 110 17.85 9.83 -14.02
C ALA A 110 17.40 10.75 -15.16
N LYS A 111 16.09 10.89 -15.39
CA LYS A 111 15.53 11.75 -16.44
C LYS A 111 15.32 13.20 -15.98
N SER A 112 14.96 13.42 -14.71
CA SER A 112 14.59 14.72 -14.16
C SER A 112 15.06 14.85 -12.70
N PRO A 113 16.34 15.20 -12.47
CA PRO A 113 16.95 15.19 -11.14
C PRO A 113 16.29 16.13 -10.12
N GLY A 114 15.51 17.13 -10.57
CA GLY A 114 14.77 18.05 -9.70
C GLY A 114 13.45 17.51 -9.13
N VAL A 115 12.90 16.41 -9.66
CA VAL A 115 11.56 15.90 -9.28
C VAL A 115 11.62 14.82 -8.20
N GLY A 116 12.82 14.37 -7.81
CA GLY A 116 12.99 13.19 -6.94
C GLY A 116 12.72 13.41 -5.44
N ALA A 117 12.73 14.64 -4.92
CA ALA A 117 12.70 14.86 -3.48
C ALA A 117 11.41 14.36 -2.81
N SER A 118 10.24 14.62 -3.40
CA SER A 118 8.95 14.16 -2.87
C SER A 118 8.77 12.65 -3.01
N SER A 119 9.24 12.06 -4.11
CA SER A 119 9.20 10.61 -4.33
C SER A 119 10.12 9.84 -3.36
N GLY A 120 11.24 10.43 -2.95
CA GLY A 120 12.15 9.83 -1.97
C GLY A 120 11.52 9.66 -0.58
N ILE A 121 10.75 10.66 -0.11
CA ILE A 121 10.04 10.58 1.18
C ILE A 121 9.05 9.41 1.18
N SER A 122 8.31 9.22 0.08
CA SER A 122 7.38 8.11 -0.08
C SER A 122 8.07 6.75 0.01
N LEU A 123 9.27 6.61 -0.58
CA LEU A 123 10.07 5.39 -0.48
C LEU A 123 10.50 5.10 0.96
N VAL A 124 11.02 6.09 1.68
CA VAL A 124 11.45 5.94 3.08
C VAL A 124 10.26 5.56 3.97
N LEU A 125 9.11 6.22 3.79
CA LEU A 125 7.89 5.92 4.54
C LEU A 125 7.39 4.48 4.25
N THR A 126 7.44 4.05 2.99
CA THR A 126 7.04 2.67 2.62
C THR A 126 7.99 1.63 3.23
N ALA A 127 9.30 1.89 3.20
CA ALA A 127 10.29 1.03 3.84
C ALA A 127 10.05 0.93 5.35
N TYR A 128 9.74 2.06 5.99
CA TYR A 128 9.36 2.09 7.40
C TYR A 128 8.10 1.25 7.69
N PHE A 129 7.05 1.36 6.86
CA PHE A 129 5.85 0.54 7.01
C PHE A 129 6.14 -0.96 6.90
N ILE A 130 6.94 -1.36 5.90
CA ILE A 130 7.37 -2.76 5.75
C ILE A 130 8.09 -3.23 7.01
N TRP A 131 9.00 -2.41 7.55
CA TRP A 131 9.74 -2.75 8.77
C TRP A 131 8.82 -2.93 9.98
N VAL A 132 7.85 -2.02 10.19
CA VAL A 132 6.86 -2.14 11.28
C VAL A 132 6.03 -3.42 11.16
N VAL A 133 5.60 -3.78 9.94
CA VAL A 133 4.81 -5.01 9.72
C VAL A 133 5.66 -6.28 9.87
N ILE A 134 6.95 -6.25 9.52
CA ILE A 134 7.89 -7.34 9.81
C ILE A 134 8.02 -7.53 11.32
N ALA A 135 8.20 -6.44 12.07
CA ALA A 135 8.28 -6.50 13.53
C ALA A 135 6.99 -7.09 14.13
N PHE A 136 5.82 -6.68 13.61
CA PHE A 136 4.52 -7.20 14.05
C PHE A 136 4.37 -8.69 13.77
N ARG A 137 4.82 -9.14 12.60
CA ARG A 137 4.83 -10.55 12.25
C ARG A 137 5.72 -11.37 13.18
N ASN A 138 6.93 -10.89 13.48
CA ASN A 138 7.85 -11.60 14.36
C ASN A 138 7.27 -11.74 15.77
N GLU A 139 6.58 -10.73 16.28
CA GLU A 139 5.87 -10.80 17.57
C GLU A 139 4.78 -11.89 17.58
N ILE A 140 3.99 -12.03 16.50
CA ILE A 140 3.00 -13.10 16.39
C ILE A 140 3.67 -14.48 16.41
N VAL A 141 4.79 -14.64 15.70
CA VAL A 141 5.51 -15.92 15.59
C VAL A 141 6.18 -16.31 16.91
N ASP A 142 6.72 -15.33 17.63
CA ASP A 142 7.49 -15.55 18.85
C ASP A 142 6.63 -15.69 20.13
N ASP A 143 5.36 -15.27 20.10
CA ASP A 143 4.46 -15.40 21.25
C ASP A 143 3.84 -16.82 21.32
N PRO A 144 4.21 -17.66 22.32
CA PRO A 144 3.65 -19.01 22.46
C PRO A 144 2.15 -19.02 22.80
N ASN A 145 1.59 -17.89 23.26
CA ASN A 145 0.18 -17.73 23.58
C ASN A 145 -0.62 -17.08 22.44
N SER A 146 0.01 -16.69 21.34
CA SER A 146 -0.67 -16.11 20.16
C SER A 146 -1.44 -17.16 19.34
N ALA A 147 -1.48 -18.42 19.83
CA ALA A 147 -2.15 -19.55 19.21
C ALA A 147 -3.44 -19.07 18.53
N PRO A 148 -3.53 -19.19 17.20
CA PRO A 148 -4.58 -18.55 16.46
C PRO A 148 -5.92 -19.05 16.99
N ARG A 149 -6.81 -18.12 17.35
CA ARG A 149 -8.22 -18.43 17.60
C ARG A 149 -8.90 -18.80 16.28
N TYR A 150 -8.42 -19.84 15.61
CA TYR A 150 -9.22 -20.49 14.61
C TYR A 150 -10.39 -21.13 15.36
N PRO A 151 -11.65 -20.92 14.94
CA PRO A 151 -12.69 -21.85 15.34
C PRO A 151 -12.19 -23.23 14.93
N PRO A 152 -12.24 -24.25 15.82
CA PRO A 152 -11.88 -25.60 15.44
C PRO A 152 -12.69 -25.94 14.19
N ASN A 153 -12.00 -26.35 13.12
CA ASN A 153 -12.64 -26.80 11.91
C ASN A 153 -13.69 -27.84 12.31
N GLN A 154 -14.97 -27.47 12.22
CA GLN A 154 -16.07 -28.41 12.26
C GLN A 154 -16.09 -29.07 10.88
N SER A 155 -15.23 -30.09 10.73
CA SER A 155 -15.31 -31.07 9.64
C SER A 155 -16.41 -32.05 9.95
#